data_AF-A0A917GBT1-F1
#
_entry.id   AF-A0A917GBT1-F1
#
_cell.length_a   1.000
_cell.length_b   1.000
_cell.length_c   1.000
_cell.angle_alpha   90.00
_cell.angle_beta   90.00
_cell.angle_gamma   90.00
#
_symmetry.space_group_name_H-M   'P 1'
#
loop_
_entity.id
_entity.type
_entity.pdbx_description
1 polymer ?
#
loop_
_entity_poly.entity_id
_entity_poly.type
_entity_poly.pdbx_seq_one_letter_code
_entity_poly.pdbx_strand_id
1 'polypeptide(L)' 'MILNYVNPIADALRLFDNNRYAIDYYKDYAWDGLRSDYNYTGTLTQSESIYYSELRQITNENIEVCNE' A
#
# COMPACT_ATOMS: atom_id res chain seq x y z
N MET A 1 -7.99 -13.00 6.79
CA MET A 1 -8.67 -12.23 7.86
C MET A 1 -8.27 -10.74 7.86
N ILE A 2 -6.99 -10.37 7.67
CA ILE A 2 -6.61 -8.95 7.49
C ILE A 2 -6.75 -8.46 6.04
N LEU A 3 -6.57 -9.33 5.04
CA LEU A 3 -6.76 -8.99 3.62
C LEU A 3 -8.14 -8.37 3.31
N ASN A 4 -9.16 -8.68 4.12
CA ASN A 4 -10.51 -8.12 4.02
C ASN A 4 -10.58 -6.63 4.38
N TYR A 5 -9.58 -6.09 5.10
CA TYR A 5 -9.43 -4.67 5.42
C TYR A 5 -8.43 -3.97 4.50
N VAL A 6 -7.39 -4.70 4.09
CA VAL A 6 -6.34 -4.17 3.19
C VAL A 6 -6.92 -3.77 1.84
N ASN A 7 -7.71 -4.65 1.21
CA ASN A 7 -8.29 -4.36 -0.11
C ASN A 7 -9.21 -3.13 -0.10
N PRO A 8 -10.19 -2.98 0.80
CA PRO A 8 -11.04 -1.78 0.81
C PRO A 8 -10.28 -0.50 1.16
N ILE A 9 -9.26 -0.56 2.03
CA ILE A 9 -8.41 0.61 2.32
C ILE A 9 -7.57 0.98 1.08
N ALA A 10 -6.95 -0.01 0.43
CA ALA A 10 -6.18 0.20 -0.79
C ALA A 10 -7.06 0.75 -1.94
N ASP A 11 -8.29 0.26 -2.08
CA ASP A 11 -9.25 0.80 -3.05
C ASP A 11 -9.65 2.24 -2.73
N ALA A 12 -9.87 2.58 -1.45
CA ALA A 12 -10.16 3.96 -1.04
C ALA A 12 -8.99 4.91 -1.35
N LEU A 13 -7.75 4.49 -1.08
CA LEU A 13 -6.55 5.24 -1.42
C LEU A 13 -6.38 5.40 -2.94
N ARG A 14 -6.67 4.35 -3.70
CA ARG A 14 -6.65 4.39 -5.17
C ARG A 14 -7.67 5.35 -5.73
N LEU A 15 -8.89 5.36 -5.20
CA LEU A 15 -9.92 6.32 -5.58
C LEU A 15 -9.53 7.76 -5.23
N PHE A 16 -8.91 7.96 -4.06
CA PHE A 16 -8.37 9.25 -3.63
C PHE A 16 -7.28 9.77 -4.58
N ASP A 17 -6.39 8.89 -5.04
CA ASP A 17 -5.33 9.18 -6.01
C ASP A 17 -5.79 9.04 -7.48
N ASN A 18 -7.10 9.18 -7.73
CA ASN A 18 -7.70 9.18 -9.07
C ASN A 18 -7.33 7.96 -9.95
N ASN A 19 -7.17 6.78 -9.34
CA ASN A 19 -6.78 5.52 -9.99
C ASN A 19 -5.47 5.57 -10.78
N ARG A 20 -4.51 6.41 -10.35
CA ARG A 20 -3.23 6.61 -11.04
C ARG A 20 -2.39 5.34 -11.14
N TYR A 21 -2.43 4.47 -10.14
CA TYR A 21 -1.72 3.19 -10.12
C TYR A 21 -2.65 1.99 -9.91
N ALA A 22 -2.10 0.78 -10.11
CA ALA A 22 -2.79 -0.46 -9.78
C ALA A 22 -2.96 -0.61 -8.25
N ILE A 23 -3.96 -1.38 -7.81
CA ILE A 23 -4.31 -1.53 -6.38
C ILE A 23 -3.13 -1.98 -5.51
N ASP A 24 -2.19 -2.76 -6.05
CA ASP A 24 -1.03 -3.28 -5.33
C ASP A 24 -0.09 -2.17 -4.81
N TYR A 25 -0.02 -1.03 -5.49
CA TYR A 25 0.78 0.12 -5.05
C TYR A 25 0.25 0.74 -3.75
N TYR A 26 -1.05 0.59 -3.50
CA TYR A 26 -1.72 1.14 -2.32
C TYR A 26 -1.78 0.15 -1.15
N LYS A 27 -1.48 -1.14 -1.40
CA LYS A 27 -1.53 -2.18 -0.36
C LYS A 27 -0.49 -1.96 0.73
N ASP A 28 0.72 -1.46 0.40
CA ASP A 28 1.72 -1.18 1.44
C ASP A 28 1.25 -0.10 2.41
N TYR A 29 0.66 0.98 1.91
CA TYR A 29 0.06 2.03 2.75
C TYR A 29 -1.09 1.50 3.61
N ALA A 30 -1.95 0.64 3.04
CA ALA A 30 -3.02 0.00 3.78
C ALA A 30 -2.49 -0.90 4.90
N TRP A 31 -1.41 -1.64 4.64
CA TRP A 31 -0.71 -2.45 5.65
C TRP A 31 -0.04 -1.60 6.72
N ASP A 32 0.59 -0.49 6.35
CA ASP A 32 1.26 0.43 7.27
C ASP A 32 0.25 1.05 8.25
N GLY A 33 -0.92 1.44 7.77
CA GLY A 33 -2.01 1.97 8.62
C GLY A 33 -2.60 0.94 9.58
N LEU A 34 -2.54 -0.36 9.24
CA LEU A 34 -2.99 -1.46 10.10
C LEU A 34 -1.88 -2.01 11.01
N ARG A 35 -0.64 -1.56 10.82
CA ARG A 35 0.56 -2.07 11.51
C ARG A 35 0.57 -1.75 13.00
N SER A 36 -0.11 -0.69 13.44
CA SER A 36 -0.21 -0.34 14.86
C SER A 36 -1.06 -1.34 15.65
N ASP A 37 -2.11 -1.85 15.02
CA ASP A 37 -3.16 -2.62 15.70
C ASP A 37 -3.05 -4.12 15.43
N TYR A 38 -2.38 -4.51 14.35
CA TYR A 38 -2.22 -5.91 13.94
C TYR A 38 -0.74 -6.28 13.82
N ASN A 39 -0.33 -7.33 14.55
CA ASN A 39 1.01 -7.87 14.51
C ASN A 39 1.27 -8.49 13.12
N TYR A 40 1.81 -7.66 12.23
CA TYR A 40 2.11 -7.88 10.81
C TYR A 40 2.94 -9.14 10.51
N THR A 41 3.71 -9.61 11.49
CA THR A 41 4.79 -10.60 11.37
C THR A 41 4.38 -12.01 10.91
N GLY A 42 3.08 -12.30 10.76
CA GLY A 42 2.60 -13.61 10.30
C GLY A 42 1.66 -13.62 9.09
N THR A 43 1.35 -12.46 8.48
CA THR A 43 0.30 -12.41 7.44
C THR A 43 0.82 -12.32 6.02
N LEU A 44 1.98 -11.71 5.81
CA LEU A 44 2.65 -11.64 4.51
C LEU A 44 3.96 -12.42 4.56
N THR A 45 4.28 -13.08 3.45
CA THR A 45 5.62 -13.63 3.25
C THR A 45 6.64 -12.49 3.08
N GLN A 46 7.91 -12.78 3.33
CA GLN A 46 8.98 -11.79 3.17
C GLN A 46 9.04 -11.25 1.73
N SER A 47 8.78 -12.09 0.73
CA SER A 47 8.70 -11.71 -0.68
C SER A 47 7.56 -10.74 -0.98
N GLU A 48 6.37 -10.95 -0.41
CA GLU A 48 5.22 -10.06 -0.62
C GLU A 48 5.46 -8.69 0.05
N SER A 49 6.07 -8.70 1.24
CA SER A 49 6.45 -7.47 1.94
C SER A 49 7.44 -6.63 1.12
N ILE A 50 8.41 -7.27 0.46
CA ILE A 50 9.38 -6.59 -0.40
C ILE A 50 8.66 -6.03 -1.63
N TYR A 51 7.84 -6.84 -2.28
CA TYR A 51 7.08 -6.44 -3.47
C TYR A 51 6.23 -5.18 -3.23
N TYR A 52 5.42 -5.15 -2.16
CA TYR A 52 4.58 -3.97 -1.88
C TYR A 52 5.41 -2.75 -1.48
N SER A 53 6.53 -2.93 -0.77
CA SER A 53 7.45 -1.84 -0.41
C SER A 53 8.13 -1.22 -1.65
N GLU A 54 8.49 -2.02 -2.65
CA GLU A 54 9.06 -1.53 -3.92
C GLU A 54 8.05 -0.68 -4.69
N LEU A 55 6.79 -1.12 -4.78
CA LEU A 55 5.73 -0.35 -5.43
C LEU A 55 5.46 0.98 -4.72
N ARG A 56 5.53 1.01 -3.38
CA ARG A 56 5.44 2.25 -2.61
C ARG A 56 6.57 3.23 -2.95
N GLN A 57 7.80 2.75 -3.13
CA GLN A 57 8.91 3.63 -3.55
C GLN A 57 8.62 4.29 -4.89
N ILE A 58 8.16 3.53 -5.88
CA ILE A 58 7.76 4.08 -7.19
C ILE A 58 6.67 5.14 -7.01
N THR A 59 5.68 4.89 -6.15
CA THR A 59 4.59 5.85 -5.89
C THR A 59 5.14 7.16 -5.29
N ASN A 60 6.03 7.06 -4.31
CA ASN A 60 6.64 8.20 -3.63
C ASN A 60 7.56 9.01 -4.54
N GLU A 61 8.41 8.36 -5.34
CA GLU A 61 9.30 9.04 -6.30
C GLU A 61 8.48 9.88 -7.30
N ASN A 62 7.32 9.37 -7.71
CA ASN A 62 6.43 10.06 -8.63
C ASN A 62 5.55 11.15 -7.99
N ILE A 63 5.55 11.28 -6.65
CA ILE A 63 4.89 12.39 -5.94
C ILE A 63 5.81 13.63 -5.90
N GLU A 64 7.13 13.45 -5.81
CA GLU A 64 8.08 14.57 -5.80
C GLU A 64 8.16 15.33 -7.14
N VAL A 65 7.67 14.74 -8.24
CA VAL A 65 7.62 15.37 -9.56
C VAL A 65 6.50 16.44 -9.68
N CYS A 66 5.56 16.50 -8.72
CA CYS A 66 4.45 17.46 -8.77
C CYS A 66 4.67 18.74 -7.95
N ASN A 67 5.92 19.06 -7.57
CA ASN A 67 6.29 20.31 -6.93
C ASN A 67 7.17 21.17 -7.87
N GLU A 68 6.59 21.66 -8.96
CA GLU A 68 7.17 22.75 -9.78
C GLU A 68 6.18 23.92 -9.90
#